data_AF-A0A2K6NH03-F1
#
_entry.id   AF-A0A2K6NH03-F1
#
_cell.length_a   1.000
_cell.length_b   1.000
_cell.length_c   1.000
_cell.angle_alpha   90.00
_cell.angle_beta   90.00
_cell.angle_gamma   90.00
#
_symmetry.space_group_name_H-M   'P 1'
#
loop_
_entity.id
_entity.type
_entity.pdbx_description
1 polymer ?
#
loop_
_entity_poly.entity_id
_entity_poly.type
_entity_poly.pdbx_seq_one_letter_code
_entity_poly.pdbx_strand_id
1 'polypeptide(L)'
;MLALKDFSGGIHPSWEGGWCANAASRWLEVQVAHLTSPQHWVQYLRLLQESIWPGGVLPKFPRPVRTQEQKLAAEKQALQSLMGVLPDLVVEILGVNKCRVSWGLVLESLQQPLINRHLIYCLGDIILEFLDLSASVEKSAATTSASDTPGNSKRMGVSS
;
A
#
# COMPACT_ATOMS: atom_id res chain seq x y z
N MET A 1 -2.06 57.86 36.03
CA MET A 1 -2.78 57.76 34.75
C MET A 1 -1.75 57.56 33.67
N LEU A 2 -2.00 56.62 32.75
CA LEU A 2 -1.11 56.06 31.71
C LEU A 2 -0.16 54.98 32.23
N ALA A 3 -0.05 53.80 31.64
CA ALA A 3 -0.96 53.00 30.81
C ALA A 3 -0.34 51.60 30.85
N LEU A 4 -1.15 50.60 31.20
CA LEU A 4 -0.85 49.20 30.93
C LEU A 4 -0.67 49.06 29.41
N LYS A 5 0.42 48.44 28.96
CA LYS A 5 0.43 47.78 27.66
C LYS A 5 1.27 46.52 27.74
N ASP A 6 0.53 45.42 27.75
CA ASP A 6 0.97 44.04 27.79
C ASP A 6 2.00 43.74 26.71
N PHE A 7 3.15 43.20 27.10
CA PHE A 7 4.02 42.45 26.20
C PHE A 7 3.85 40.96 26.49
N SER A 8 2.71 40.43 26.06
CA SER A 8 2.50 38.99 25.90
C SER A 8 3.35 38.54 24.70
N GLY A 9 4.61 38.21 24.97
CA GLY A 9 5.50 37.54 24.03
C GLY A 9 5.20 36.04 24.04
N GLY A 10 4.11 35.63 23.41
CA GLY A 10 3.82 34.23 23.13
C GLY A 10 4.82 33.69 22.11
N ILE A 11 5.81 32.92 22.59
CA ILE A 11 6.63 32.06 21.72
C ILE A 11 5.81 30.80 21.45
N HIS A 12 5.25 30.74 20.25
CA HIS A 12 4.48 29.64 19.69
C HIS A 12 5.44 28.59 19.10
N PRO A 13 5.48 27.33 19.56
CA PRO A 13 6.24 26.28 18.89
C PRO A 13 5.34 25.61 17.85
N SER A 14 5.39 26.07 16.59
CA SER A 14 4.49 25.55 15.53
C SER A 14 5.15 25.33 14.17
N TRP A 15 6.47 25.16 14.11
CA TRP A 15 7.12 24.92 12.81
C TRP A 15 8.09 23.74 12.78
N GLU A 16 8.32 23.04 13.90
CA GLU A 16 9.29 21.93 13.94
C GLU A 16 8.71 20.58 13.46
N GLY A 17 7.38 20.40 13.44
CA GLY A 17 6.76 19.14 13.00
C GLY A 17 6.79 18.89 11.49
N GLY A 18 6.82 19.95 10.66
CA GLY A 18 6.75 19.83 9.20
C GLY A 18 8.04 19.34 8.56
N TRP A 19 9.19 19.67 9.13
CA TRP A 19 10.50 19.31 8.58
C TRP A 19 10.80 17.83 8.79
N CYS A 20 10.51 17.30 9.99
CA CYS A 20 10.66 15.87 10.29
C CYS A 20 9.67 15.02 9.49
N ALA A 21 8.41 15.46 9.36
CA ALA A 21 7.42 14.75 8.55
C ALA A 21 7.83 14.69 7.07
N ASN A 22 8.28 15.82 6.50
CA ASN A 22 8.75 15.86 5.11
C ASN A 22 10.03 15.05 4.90
N ALA A 23 10.96 15.06 5.87
CA ALA A 23 12.17 14.24 5.81
C ALA A 23 11.84 12.74 5.85
N ALA A 24 10.90 12.33 6.69
CA ALA A 24 10.42 10.96 6.77
C ALA A 24 9.74 10.52 5.46
N SER A 25 8.86 11.35 4.90
CA SER A 25 8.20 11.07 3.62
C SER A 25 9.21 10.93 2.48
N ARG A 26 10.17 11.86 2.38
CA ARG A 26 11.20 11.79 1.33
C ARG A 26 12.14 10.61 1.49
N TRP A 27 12.50 10.26 2.73
CA TRP A 27 13.28 9.05 2.99
C TRP A 27 12.49 7.80 2.56
N LEU A 28 11.20 7.73 2.90
CA LEU A 28 10.33 6.63 2.51
C LEU A 28 10.21 6.52 0.99
N GLU A 29 10.02 7.63 0.27
CA GLU A 29 9.98 7.65 -1.20
C GLU A 29 11.25 7.10 -1.83
N VAL A 30 12.43 7.52 -1.35
CA VAL A 30 13.72 7.03 -1.85
C VAL A 30 13.87 5.53 -1.59
N GLN A 31 13.49 5.07 -0.39
CA GLN A 31 13.58 3.66 -0.04
C GLN A 31 12.58 2.81 -0.85
N VAL A 32 11.35 3.30 -1.02
CA VAL A 32 10.35 2.64 -1.86
C VAL A 32 10.82 2.56 -3.30
N ALA A 33 11.32 3.66 -3.88
CA ALA A 33 11.83 3.68 -5.25
C ALA A 33 13.05 2.77 -5.45
N HIS A 34 13.91 2.64 -4.44
CA HIS A 34 15.03 1.69 -4.47
C HIS A 34 14.52 0.25 -4.44
N LEU A 35 13.60 -0.08 -3.54
CA LEU A 35 13.05 -1.43 -3.43
C LEU A 35 12.23 -1.80 -4.68
N THR A 36 11.43 -0.89 -5.23
CA THR A 36 10.61 -1.14 -6.42
C THR A 36 11.37 -0.91 -7.74
N SER A 37 12.70 -0.76 -7.69
CA SER A 37 13.50 -0.56 -8.89
C SER A 37 13.44 -1.78 -9.83
N PRO A 38 13.49 -1.60 -11.16
CA PRO A 38 13.50 -2.68 -12.17
C PRO A 38 14.48 -3.82 -11.88
N GLN A 39 15.60 -3.51 -11.23
CA GLN A 39 16.66 -4.46 -10.91
C GLN A 39 16.22 -5.52 -9.88
N HIS A 40 15.36 -5.14 -8.93
CA HIS A 40 14.88 -6.03 -7.88
C HIS A 40 13.69 -6.88 -8.31
N TRP A 41 12.94 -6.45 -9.34
CA TRP A 41 11.76 -7.17 -9.84
C TRP A 41 12.06 -8.61 -10.22
N VAL A 42 13.18 -8.89 -10.88
CA VAL A 42 13.55 -10.27 -11.25
C VAL A 42 13.76 -11.14 -10.01
N GLN A 43 14.33 -10.58 -8.93
CA GLN A 43 14.48 -11.30 -7.66
C GLN A 43 13.13 -11.50 -6.98
N TYR A 44 12.27 -10.49 -6.93
CA TYR A 44 10.93 -10.63 -6.34
C TYR A 44 10.06 -11.62 -7.10
N LEU A 45 10.07 -11.58 -8.43
CA LEU A 45 9.33 -12.53 -9.25
C LEU A 45 9.86 -13.95 -9.06
N ARG A 46 11.18 -14.14 -8.92
CA ARG A 46 11.74 -15.46 -8.58
C ARG A 46 11.36 -15.93 -7.19
N LEU A 47 11.45 -15.07 -6.18
CA LEU A 47 11.03 -15.41 -4.81
C LEU A 47 9.55 -15.76 -4.76
N LEU A 48 8.72 -14.99 -5.46
CA LEU A 48 7.29 -15.24 -5.58
C LEU A 48 7.04 -16.57 -6.28
N GLN A 49 7.70 -16.81 -7.41
CA GLN A 49 7.62 -18.07 -8.14
C GLN A 49 7.98 -19.24 -7.22
N GLU A 50 9.13 -19.21 -6.55
CA GLU A 50 9.57 -20.29 -5.67
C GLU A 50 8.65 -20.47 -4.45
N SER A 51 8.02 -19.41 -3.96
CA SER A 51 7.07 -19.49 -2.83
C SER A 51 5.74 -20.13 -3.21
N ILE A 52 5.25 -19.92 -4.44
CA ILE A 52 3.97 -20.44 -4.91
C ILE A 52 4.15 -21.80 -5.60
N TRP A 53 5.19 -21.90 -6.43
CA TRP A 53 5.58 -23.01 -7.30
C TRP A 53 7.09 -23.25 -7.23
N PRO A 54 7.57 -24.04 -6.25
CA PRO A 54 8.99 -24.37 -6.15
C PRO A 54 9.46 -25.05 -7.44
N GLY A 55 10.57 -24.57 -8.01
CA GLY A 55 11.08 -25.02 -9.30
C GLY A 55 10.23 -24.63 -10.52
N GLY A 56 9.26 -23.71 -10.36
CA GLY A 56 8.44 -23.17 -11.44
C GLY A 56 7.42 -24.13 -12.05
N VAL A 57 7.20 -25.30 -11.46
CA VAL A 57 6.25 -26.31 -11.96
C VAL A 57 4.93 -26.22 -11.20
N LEU A 58 3.83 -26.08 -11.93
CA LEU A 58 2.48 -26.17 -11.39
C LEU A 58 2.18 -27.60 -10.91
N PRO A 59 1.82 -27.83 -9.63
CA PRO A 59 1.42 -29.14 -9.14
C PRO A 59 0.31 -29.73 -10.00
N LYS A 60 0.53 -30.97 -10.45
CA LYS A 60 -0.46 -31.74 -11.21
C LYS A 60 -1.70 -32.10 -10.38
N PHE A 61 -1.54 -32.10 -9.07
CA PHE A 61 -2.58 -32.42 -8.11
C PHE A 61 -2.81 -31.25 -7.16
N PRO A 62 -4.07 -31.00 -6.75
CA PRO A 62 -4.35 -30.00 -5.73
C PRO A 62 -3.57 -30.32 -4.46
N ARG A 63 -3.14 -29.27 -3.74
CA ARG A 63 -2.48 -29.43 -2.46
C ARG A 63 -3.38 -30.28 -1.54
N PRO A 64 -2.83 -31.28 -0.83
CA PRO A 64 -3.62 -32.08 0.10
C PRO A 64 -4.28 -31.16 1.11
N VAL A 65 -5.55 -31.45 1.42
CA VAL A 65 -6.30 -30.70 2.42
C VAL A 65 -5.58 -30.82 3.76
N ARG A 66 -5.28 -29.69 4.40
CA ARG A 66 -4.63 -29.68 5.71
C ARG A 66 -5.48 -30.47 6.71
N THR A 67 -4.83 -31.34 7.48
CA THR A 67 -5.50 -32.05 8.57
C THR A 67 -5.92 -31.07 9.66
N GLN A 68 -6.90 -31.45 10.48
CA GLN A 68 -7.38 -30.57 11.56
C GLN A 68 -6.25 -30.23 12.54
N GLU A 69 -5.39 -31.19 12.86
CA GLU A 69 -4.22 -30.98 13.71
C GLU A 69 -3.24 -29.96 13.11
N GLN A 70 -2.97 -30.04 11.80
CA GLN A 70 -2.12 -29.08 11.12
C GLN A 70 -2.72 -27.66 11.12
N LYS A 71 -4.05 -27.54 11.02
CA LYS A 71 -4.74 -26.24 11.11
C LYS A 71 -4.58 -25.64 12.50
N LEU A 72 -4.87 -26.42 13.54
CA LEU A 72 -4.74 -26.00 14.94
C LEU A 72 -3.29 -25.64 15.30
N ALA A 73 -2.31 -26.40 14.82
CA ALA A 73 -0.90 -26.09 15.04
C ALA A 73 -0.48 -24.77 14.38
N ALA A 74 -0.89 -24.56 13.13
CA ALA A 74 -0.62 -23.31 12.42
C ALA A 74 -1.32 -22.12 13.07
N GLU A 75 -2.55 -22.28 13.54
CA GLU A 75 -3.30 -21.26 14.27
C GLU A 75 -2.59 -20.85 15.56
N LYS A 76 -2.18 -21.82 16.38
CA LYS A 76 -1.42 -21.56 17.61
C LYS A 76 -0.13 -20.80 17.33
N GLN A 77 0.61 -21.23 16.30
CA GLN A 77 1.85 -20.56 15.91
C GLN A 77 1.58 -19.13 15.44
N ALA A 78 0.60 -18.92 14.57
CA ALA A 78 0.22 -17.60 14.06
C ALA A 78 -0.25 -16.67 15.19
N LEU A 79 -1.04 -17.19 16.15
CA LEU A 79 -1.50 -16.44 17.30
C LEU A 79 -0.33 -15.95 18.16
N GLN A 80 0.68 -16.80 18.40
CA GLN A 80 1.87 -16.38 19.14
C GLN A 80 2.66 -15.30 18.39
N SER A 81 2.87 -15.49 17.08
CA SER A 81 3.55 -14.48 16.25
C SER A 81 2.82 -13.14 16.26
N LEU A 82 1.50 -13.17 16.11
CA LEU A 82 0.68 -11.98 16.05
C LEU A 82 0.61 -11.24 17.39
N MET A 83 0.70 -11.99 18.50
CA MET A 83 0.86 -11.39 19.82
C MET A 83 2.25 -10.81 20.06
N GLY A 84 3.29 -11.37 19.45
CA GLY A 84 4.65 -10.81 19.53
C GLY A 84 4.87 -9.53 18.73
N VAL A 85 4.02 -9.24 17.73
CA VAL A 85 4.11 -8.03 16.90
C VAL A 85 3.29 -6.87 17.48
N LEU A 86 2.42 -7.13 18.46
CA LEU A 86 1.57 -6.09 19.03
C LEU A 86 2.41 -5.09 19.85
N PRO A 87 2.25 -3.77 19.64
CA PRO A 87 2.89 -2.77 20.48
C PRO A 87 2.40 -2.86 21.94
N ASP A 88 3.28 -2.63 22.91
CA ASP A 88 2.97 -2.71 24.34
C ASP A 88 1.80 -1.80 24.73
N LEU A 89 1.72 -0.60 24.15
CA LEU A 89 0.63 0.36 24.37
C LEU A 89 -0.75 -0.24 24.01
N VAL A 90 -0.84 -1.01 22.92
CA VAL A 90 -2.10 -1.63 22.49
C VAL A 90 -2.52 -2.70 23.49
N VAL A 91 -1.55 -3.48 23.97
CA VAL A 91 -1.75 -4.53 24.96
C VAL A 91 -2.14 -3.94 26.32
N GLU A 92 -1.57 -2.80 26.71
CA GLU A 92 -1.88 -2.09 27.95
C GLU A 92 -3.31 -1.52 27.92
N ILE A 93 -3.72 -0.90 26.82
CA ILE A 93 -5.05 -0.29 26.68
C ILE A 93 -6.16 -1.35 26.60
N LEU A 94 -5.96 -2.39 25.79
CA LEU A 94 -7.01 -3.38 25.49
C LEU A 94 -6.96 -4.61 26.39
N GLY A 95 -5.79 -4.90 26.98
CA GLY A 95 -5.52 -6.10 27.76
C GLY A 95 -5.18 -7.31 26.88
N VAL A 96 -4.13 -8.05 27.28
CA VAL A 96 -3.61 -9.24 26.58
C VAL A 96 -4.71 -10.25 26.22
N ASN A 97 -5.63 -10.53 27.16
CA ASN A 97 -6.67 -11.53 26.95
C ASN A 97 -7.65 -11.13 25.83
N LYS A 98 -8.01 -9.84 25.76
CA LYS A 98 -8.91 -9.33 24.72
C LYS A 98 -8.23 -9.42 23.36
N CYS A 99 -6.96 -9.02 23.26
CA CYS A 99 -6.21 -9.13 22.02
C CYS A 99 -6.04 -10.60 21.58
N ARG A 100 -5.75 -11.51 22.50
CA ARG A 100 -5.66 -12.96 22.20
C ARG A 100 -6.98 -13.51 21.66
N VAL A 101 -8.10 -13.19 22.29
CA VAL A 101 -9.43 -13.63 21.83
C VAL A 101 -9.76 -13.03 20.47
N SER A 102 -9.54 -11.73 20.27
CA SER A 102 -9.80 -11.06 18.99
C SER A 102 -8.99 -11.67 17.86
N TRP A 103 -7.70 -11.93 18.06
CA TRP A 103 -6.89 -12.60 17.05
C TRP A 103 -7.26 -14.06 16.84
N GLY A 104 -7.69 -14.77 17.90
CA GLY A 104 -8.27 -16.10 17.77
C GLY A 104 -9.44 -16.12 16.78
N LEU A 105 -10.39 -15.20 16.95
CA LEU A 105 -11.56 -15.08 16.04
C LEU A 105 -11.15 -14.75 14.60
N VAL A 106 -10.18 -13.85 14.41
CA VAL A 106 -9.65 -13.55 13.07
C VAL A 106 -9.01 -14.80 12.45
N LEU A 107 -8.21 -15.53 13.21
CA LEU A 107 -7.54 -16.75 12.72
C LEU A 107 -8.55 -17.88 12.44
N GLU A 108 -9.58 -18.06 13.27
CA GLU A 108 -10.68 -18.99 13.03
C GLU A 108 -11.42 -18.65 11.72
N SER A 109 -11.68 -17.35 11.48
CA SER A 109 -12.29 -16.89 10.23
C SER A 109 -11.41 -17.21 9.01
N LEU A 110 -10.09 -17.00 9.14
CA LEU A 110 -9.11 -17.32 8.09
C LEU A 110 -8.95 -18.83 7.85
N GLN A 111 -9.46 -19.70 8.72
CA GLN A 111 -9.52 -21.14 8.45
C GLN A 111 -10.69 -21.52 7.52
N GLN A 112 -11.65 -20.62 7.30
CA GLN A 112 -12.83 -20.91 6.49
C GLN A 112 -12.57 -20.66 4.99
N PRO A 113 -12.66 -21.68 4.13
CA PRO A 113 -12.32 -21.54 2.71
C PRO A 113 -13.27 -20.60 1.95
N LEU A 114 -14.53 -20.49 2.36
CA LEU A 114 -15.50 -19.60 1.74
C LEU A 114 -15.19 -18.13 2.03
N ILE A 115 -14.85 -17.80 3.27
CA ILE A 115 -14.43 -16.45 3.67
C ILE A 115 -13.17 -16.08 2.90
N ASN A 116 -12.16 -16.95 2.89
CA ASN A 116 -10.91 -16.71 2.16
C ASN A 116 -11.14 -16.48 0.67
N ARG A 117 -12.03 -17.25 0.03
CA ARG A 117 -12.37 -17.06 -1.38
C ARG A 117 -12.97 -15.68 -1.63
N HIS A 118 -13.88 -15.23 -0.78
CA HIS A 118 -14.48 -13.91 -0.90
C HIS A 118 -13.44 -12.80 -0.66
N LEU A 119 -12.62 -12.93 0.38
CA LEU A 119 -11.53 -12.00 0.68
C LEU A 119 -10.59 -11.82 -0.51
N ILE A 120 -10.21 -12.90 -1.21
CA ILE A 120 -9.34 -12.83 -2.38
C ILE A 120 -9.98 -12.05 -3.52
N TYR A 121 -11.27 -12.28 -3.81
CA TYR A 121 -11.96 -11.54 -4.87
C TYR A 121 -12.11 -10.06 -4.52
N CYS A 122 -12.53 -9.73 -3.30
CA CYS A 122 -12.64 -8.34 -2.86
C CYS A 122 -11.30 -7.61 -2.91
N LEU A 123 -10.21 -8.26 -2.48
CA LEU A 123 -8.87 -7.69 -2.59
C LEU A 123 -8.46 -7.50 -4.06
N GLY A 124 -8.80 -8.47 -4.92
CA GLY A 124 -8.60 -8.37 -6.36
C GLY A 124 -9.32 -7.17 -6.97
N ASP A 125 -10.59 -6.96 -6.62
CA ASP A 125 -11.38 -5.82 -7.10
C ASP A 125 -10.74 -4.49 -6.69
N ILE A 126 -10.29 -4.35 -5.44
CA ILE A 126 -9.59 -3.15 -4.95
C ILE A 126 -8.27 -2.91 -5.71
N ILE A 127 -7.49 -3.96 -5.93
CA ILE A 127 -6.22 -3.86 -6.67
C ILE A 127 -6.48 -3.45 -8.12
N LEU A 128 -7.48 -4.06 -8.78
CA LEU A 128 -7.84 -3.73 -10.15
C LEU A 128 -8.33 -2.29 -10.27
N GLU A 129 -9.15 -1.82 -9.33
CA GLU A 129 -9.60 -0.43 -9.26
C GLU A 129 -8.41 0.54 -9.14
N PHE A 130 -7.44 0.24 -8.26
CA PHE A 130 -6.24 1.07 -8.11
C PHE A 130 -5.36 1.10 -9.37
N LEU A 131 -5.20 -0.04 -10.04
CA LEU A 131 -4.40 -0.15 -11.27
C LEU A 131 -5.06 0.55 -12.45
N ASP A 132 -6.39 0.43 -12.60
CA ASP A 132 -7.14 1.11 -13.67
C ASP A 132 -7.10 2.64 -13.50
N LEU A 133 -7.25 3.14 -12.27
CA LEU A 133 -7.08 4.56 -11.97
C LEU A 133 -5.66 5.06 -12.29
N SER A 134 -4.64 4.27 -11.97
CA SER A 134 -3.24 4.63 -12.24
C SER A 134 -2.93 4.72 -13.74
N ALA A 135 -3.57 3.90 -14.57
CA ALA A 135 -3.41 3.95 -16.02
C ALA A 135 -4.07 5.20 -16.65
N SER A 136 -5.11 5.76 -16.03
CA SER A 136 -5.81 6.95 -16.52
C SER A 136 -5.09 8.27 -16.21
N VAL A 137 -4.35 8.33 -15.09
CA VAL A 137 -3.56 9.51 -14.69
C VAL A 137 -2.48 9.85 -15.73
N GLU A 138 -1.84 8.85 -16.34
CA GLU A 138 -0.85 9.04 -17.41
C GLU A 138 -1.48 9.54 -18.74
N LYS A 139 -2.77 9.25 -18.98
CA LYS A 139 -3.44 9.60 -20.25
C LYS A 139 -3.92 11.06 -20.31
N SER A 140 -4.10 11.70 -19.16
CA SER A 140 -4.58 13.09 -19.09
C SER A 140 -3.46 14.14 -19.13
N ALA A 141 -2.21 13.78 -18.81
CA ALA A 141 -1.06 14.69 -18.87
C ALA A 141 -0.52 14.91 -20.30
N ALA A 142 -0.87 14.07 -21.28
CA ALA A 142 -0.36 14.17 -22.65
C ALA A 142 -1.19 15.06 -23.60
N THR A 143 -2.29 15.69 -23.15
CA THR A 143 -3.16 16.52 -24.01
C THR A 143 -3.39 17.93 -23.48
N THR A 144 -2.34 18.63 -23.05
CA THR A 144 -2.37 20.10 -22.93
C THR A 144 -0.97 20.70 -23.09
N SER A 145 -0.46 20.72 -24.32
CA SER A 145 0.52 21.75 -24.72
C SER A 145 0.36 22.04 -26.21
N ALA A 146 0.02 23.29 -26.51
CA ALA A 146 -0.40 23.79 -27.80
C ALA A 146 0.78 24.03 -28.76
N SER A 147 0.52 23.97 -30.06
CA SER A 147 1.16 24.88 -31.01
C SER A 147 0.15 25.34 -32.06
N ASP A 148 -0.47 26.50 -31.78
CA ASP A 148 -1.08 27.36 -32.78
C ASP A 148 0.01 27.92 -33.71
N THR A 149 -0.23 27.95 -35.02
CA THR A 149 0.39 28.94 -35.92
C THR A 149 -0.55 29.24 -37.08
N PRO A 150 -0.98 30.51 -37.29
CA PRO A 150 -1.78 30.92 -38.44
C PRO A 150 -0.87 31.32 -39.61
N GLY A 151 -0.87 30.52 -40.68
CA GLY A 151 -0.10 30.76 -41.91
C GLY A 151 -0.99 31.22 -43.07
N ASN A 152 -1.01 32.53 -43.32
CA ASN A 152 -1.54 33.24 -44.49
C ASN A 152 -1.09 32.59 -45.82
N SER A 153 -2.04 32.29 -46.73
CA SER A 153 -1.73 32.05 -48.15
C SER A 153 -2.58 32.91 -49.06
N LYS A 154 -1.86 33.80 -49.75
CA LYS A 154 -2.28 34.92 -50.59
C LYS A 154 -2.93 34.43 -51.89
N ARG A 155 -4.19 34.81 -52.11
CA ARG A 155 -4.91 34.67 -53.38
C ARG A 155 -4.50 35.78 -54.36
N MET A 156 -3.68 35.46 -55.34
CA MET A 156 -3.40 36.18 -56.62
C MET A 156 -2.88 35.09 -57.57
N GLY A 157 -3.23 34.92 -58.85
CA GLY A 157 -4.07 35.61 -59.82
C GLY A 157 -4.15 34.70 -61.06
N VAL A 158 -4.85 35.18 -62.09
CA VAL A 158 -5.38 34.48 -63.26
C VAL A 158 -4.35 34.20 -64.38
N SER A 159 -4.67 33.22 -65.24
CA SER A 159 -4.44 33.07 -66.71
C SER A 159 -4.18 31.58 -67.02
N SER A 160 -4.86 30.93 -67.95
CA SER A 160 -5.21 31.34 -69.33
C SER A 160 -6.62 30.94 -69.75
#